data_AF-A0A9P7I2J9-F1
#
_entry.id   AF-A0A9P7I2J9-F1
#
_cell.length_a   1.000
_cell.length_b   1.000
_cell.length_c   1.000
_cell.angle_alpha   90.00
_cell.angle_beta   90.00
_cell.angle_gamma   90.00
#
_symmetry.space_group_name_H-M   'P 1'
#
loop_
_entity.id
_entity.type
_entity.pdbx_description
1 polymer ?
#
loop_
_entity_poly.entity_id
_entity_poly.type
_entity_poly.pdbx_seq_one_letter_code
_entity_poly.pdbx_strand_id
1 'polypeptide(L)'
;MRNLEIETNKDKSLTKFLERASLGDTASPRLSPKEWLEQLTMVDFSNHVAITHHRFGLVTDLLGRFDLVTDDDMDTFAVAPYPGALSTEELLLSRRRSSPQVMLENLDPHPSLVSLQIGDAPSIYPIFETPTIVVPSVSGQPLPSLVLPVGQLQKKSDAKKSNVYLDTDYVLVIDAVTAEHPVWLVYDRNPLDDMGERERVNPDQQPLVFKGVGKNFDAVQIFPSIQGWIDSYENPDPKVFQDAIKKTGIIAPVKAAELTLADAAKLFLK
;
A
#
# COMPACT_ATOMS: atom_id res chain seq x y z
N MET A 1 47.58 -18.04 -31.14
CA MET A 1 46.29 -18.27 -31.83
C MET A 1 45.34 -19.16 -31.03
N ARG A 2 45.76 -20.32 -30.48
CA ARG A 2 44.89 -21.19 -29.63
C ARG A 2 44.20 -20.51 -28.44
N ASN A 3 44.87 -19.59 -27.74
CA ASN A 3 44.28 -18.94 -26.56
C ASN A 3 43.15 -17.95 -26.92
N LEU A 4 43.17 -17.35 -28.12
CA LEU A 4 42.11 -16.44 -28.57
C LEU A 4 40.83 -17.20 -28.93
N GLU A 5 40.93 -18.37 -29.55
CA GLU A 5 39.76 -19.22 -29.88
C GLU A 5 39.05 -19.74 -28.63
N ILE A 6 39.79 -20.05 -27.57
CA ILE A 6 39.24 -20.53 -26.28
C ILE A 6 38.46 -19.40 -25.58
N GLU A 7 39.03 -18.20 -25.52
CA GLU A 7 38.37 -17.05 -24.89
C GLU A 7 37.15 -16.59 -25.72
N THR A 8 37.24 -16.61 -27.05
CA THR A 8 36.09 -16.27 -27.93
C THR A 8 34.94 -17.29 -27.79
N ASN A 9 35.25 -18.57 -27.54
CA ASN A 9 34.23 -19.60 -27.32
C ASN A 9 33.63 -19.53 -25.92
N LYS A 10 34.38 -19.13 -24.90
CA LYS A 10 33.85 -18.84 -23.55
C LYS A 10 32.90 -17.64 -23.58
N ASP A 11 33.29 -16.56 -24.27
CA ASP A 11 32.44 -15.38 -24.41
C ASP A 11 31.12 -15.73 -25.10
N LYS A 12 31.15 -16.50 -26.19
CA LYS A 12 29.93 -16.98 -26.87
C LYS A 12 29.07 -17.88 -26.00
N SER A 13 29.68 -18.72 -25.16
CA SER A 13 28.95 -19.55 -24.19
C SER A 13 28.32 -18.72 -23.09
N LEU A 14 28.99 -17.66 -22.63
CA LEU A 14 28.48 -16.72 -21.64
C LEU A 14 27.32 -15.90 -22.23
N THR A 15 27.44 -15.41 -23.46
CA THR A 15 26.34 -14.68 -24.13
C THR A 15 25.11 -15.57 -24.28
N LYS A 16 25.29 -16.84 -24.67
CA LYS A 16 24.20 -17.80 -24.84
C LYS A 16 23.56 -18.22 -23.51
N PHE A 17 24.34 -18.22 -22.43
CA PHE A 17 23.84 -18.42 -21.07
C PHE A 17 23.04 -17.21 -20.59
N LEU A 18 23.54 -15.99 -20.83
CA LEU A 18 22.85 -14.74 -20.49
C LEU A 18 21.56 -14.55 -21.32
N GLU A 19 21.57 -14.91 -22.60
CA GLU A 19 20.36 -14.93 -23.45
C GLU A 19 19.34 -15.96 -22.93
N ARG A 20 19.79 -17.15 -22.49
CA ARG A 20 18.90 -18.16 -21.89
C ARG A 20 18.38 -17.77 -20.50
N ALA A 21 19.20 -17.10 -19.69
CA ALA A 21 18.79 -16.57 -18.39
C ALA A 21 17.78 -15.41 -18.57
N SER A 22 17.99 -14.57 -19.58
CA SER A 22 17.06 -13.51 -20.00
C SER A 22 15.74 -14.06 -20.57
N LEU A 23 15.79 -15.14 -21.35
CA LEU A 23 14.60 -15.86 -21.84
C LEU A 23 13.86 -16.64 -20.73
N GLY A 24 14.54 -16.98 -19.64
CA GLY A 24 13.94 -17.65 -18.48
C GLY A 24 13.03 -16.73 -17.63
N ASP A 25 13.22 -15.41 -17.73
CA ASP A 25 12.49 -14.39 -16.95
C ASP A 25 11.26 -13.80 -17.68
N THR A 26 10.98 -14.25 -18.90
CA THR A 26 9.90 -13.70 -19.75
C THR A 26 8.67 -14.61 -19.87
N ALA A 27 8.63 -15.72 -19.12
CA ALA A 27 7.61 -16.77 -19.30
C ALA A 27 6.60 -16.90 -18.15
N SER A 28 6.63 -16.06 -17.12
CA SER A 28 5.49 -15.94 -16.20
C SER A 28 4.39 -15.13 -16.91
N PRO A 29 3.15 -15.63 -17.02
CA PRO A 29 2.07 -14.80 -17.55
C PRO A 29 1.96 -13.57 -16.65
N ARG A 30 2.09 -12.38 -17.24
CA ARG A 30 1.77 -11.13 -16.55
C ARG A 30 0.28 -11.18 -16.24
N LEU A 31 -0.07 -11.38 -14.99
CA LEU A 31 -1.45 -11.22 -14.58
C LEU A 31 -1.80 -9.73 -14.78
N SER A 32 -2.93 -9.44 -15.41
CA SER A 32 -3.39 -8.06 -15.46
C SER A 32 -3.80 -7.62 -14.06
N PRO A 33 -3.65 -6.34 -13.72
CA PRO A 33 -4.13 -5.81 -12.44
C PRO A 33 -5.62 -6.14 -12.17
N LYS A 34 -6.46 -6.13 -13.21
CA LYS A 34 -7.88 -6.49 -13.10
C LYS A 34 -8.08 -7.96 -12.76
N GLU A 35 -7.36 -8.88 -13.40
CA GLU A 35 -7.40 -10.31 -13.06
C GLU A 35 -6.89 -10.57 -11.63
N TRP A 36 -5.90 -9.81 -11.16
CA TRP A 36 -5.45 -9.85 -9.77
C TRP A 36 -6.58 -9.45 -8.80
N LEU A 37 -7.30 -8.37 -9.10
CA LEU A 37 -8.46 -7.94 -8.31
C LEU A 37 -9.58 -8.98 -8.32
N GLU A 38 -9.90 -9.56 -9.48
CA GLU A 38 -10.89 -10.61 -9.60
C GLU A 38 -10.52 -11.82 -8.73
N GLN A 39 -9.25 -12.24 -8.72
CA GLN A 39 -8.79 -13.29 -7.82
C GLN A 39 -8.91 -12.90 -6.34
N LEU A 40 -8.62 -11.64 -5.99
CA LEU A 40 -8.70 -11.15 -4.61
C LEU A 40 -10.12 -11.26 -4.04
N THR A 41 -11.16 -11.07 -4.86
CA THR A 41 -12.56 -11.22 -4.42
C THR A 41 -12.92 -12.61 -3.91
N MET A 42 -12.11 -13.61 -4.25
CA MET A 42 -12.31 -15.02 -3.87
C MET A 42 -11.42 -15.43 -2.68
N VAL A 43 -10.55 -14.54 -2.19
CA VAL A 43 -9.61 -14.84 -1.10
C VAL A 43 -10.29 -14.67 0.25
N ASP A 44 -10.13 -15.68 1.11
CA ASP A 44 -10.44 -15.53 2.54
C ASP A 44 -9.32 -14.72 3.23
N PHE A 45 -9.61 -13.46 3.56
CA PHE A 45 -8.65 -12.56 4.21
C PHE A 45 -8.22 -13.05 5.60
N SER A 46 -9.00 -13.92 6.26
CA SER A 46 -8.62 -14.51 7.55
C SER A 46 -7.57 -15.63 7.40
N ASN A 47 -7.41 -16.18 6.19
CA ASN A 47 -6.39 -17.17 5.87
C ASN A 47 -5.06 -16.47 5.54
N HIS A 48 -4.19 -16.38 6.55
CA HIS A 48 -2.89 -15.72 6.42
C HIS A 48 -2.01 -16.30 5.28
N VAL A 49 -2.12 -17.60 4.96
CA VAL A 49 -1.35 -18.21 3.85
C VAL A 49 -1.87 -17.70 2.51
N ALA A 50 -3.20 -17.68 2.33
CA ALA A 50 -3.83 -17.23 1.10
C ALA A 50 -3.55 -15.74 0.84
N ILE A 51 -3.73 -14.89 1.85
CA ILE A 51 -3.47 -13.45 1.70
C ILE A 51 -1.98 -13.15 1.47
N THR A 52 -1.08 -13.94 2.08
CA THR A 52 0.37 -13.82 1.85
C THR A 52 0.74 -14.17 0.43
N HIS A 53 0.24 -15.29 -0.08
CA HIS A 53 0.43 -15.67 -1.48
C HIS A 53 -0.06 -14.58 -2.42
N HIS A 54 -1.24 -14.03 -2.15
CA HIS A 54 -1.84 -12.99 -2.99
C HIS A 54 -1.05 -11.67 -2.95
N ARG A 55 -0.55 -11.26 -1.78
CA ARG A 55 0.35 -10.10 -1.62
C ARG A 55 1.68 -10.30 -2.35
N PHE A 56 2.26 -11.50 -2.31
CA PHE A 56 3.47 -11.81 -3.08
C PHE A 56 3.25 -11.70 -4.59
N GLY A 57 2.04 -12.07 -5.07
CA GLY A 57 1.62 -11.91 -6.47
C GLY A 57 1.80 -10.49 -7.02
N LEU A 58 1.67 -9.45 -6.17
CA LEU A 58 1.90 -8.04 -6.55
C LEU A 58 3.29 -7.81 -7.18
N VAL A 59 4.29 -8.61 -6.79
CA VAL A 59 5.67 -8.51 -7.30
C VAL A 59 6.00 -9.64 -8.25
N THR A 60 5.66 -10.88 -7.89
CA THR A 60 6.07 -12.06 -8.66
C THR A 60 5.37 -12.18 -10.01
N ASP A 61 4.15 -11.64 -10.13
CA ASP A 61 3.35 -11.73 -11.35
C ASP A 61 3.57 -10.54 -12.28
N LEU A 62 4.53 -9.65 -11.93
CA LEU A 62 4.92 -8.47 -12.71
C LEU A 62 3.70 -7.62 -13.12
N LEU A 63 2.81 -7.37 -12.16
CA LEU A 63 1.59 -6.60 -12.38
C LEU A 63 1.89 -5.21 -12.94
N GLY A 64 1.03 -4.76 -13.84
CA GLY A 64 1.00 -3.35 -14.26
C GLY A 64 0.51 -2.42 -13.14
N ARG A 65 0.45 -1.12 -13.44
CA ARG A 65 -0.18 -0.16 -12.53
C ARG A 65 -1.68 -0.40 -12.44
N PHE A 66 -2.24 -0.12 -11.27
CA PHE A 66 -3.68 -0.04 -11.12
C PHE A 66 -4.19 1.36 -11.44
N ASP A 67 -4.99 1.51 -12.50
CA ASP A 67 -5.58 2.81 -12.83
C ASP A 67 -6.68 3.15 -11.81
N LEU A 68 -6.64 4.37 -11.26
CA LEU A 68 -7.63 4.85 -10.28
C LEU A 68 -8.48 5.99 -10.81
N VAL A 69 -7.86 6.94 -11.53
CA VAL A 69 -8.53 8.07 -12.16
C VAL A 69 -7.79 8.40 -13.44
N THR A 70 -8.50 8.40 -14.57
CA THR A 70 -7.95 8.75 -15.89
C THR A 70 -8.82 9.84 -16.48
N ASP A 71 -8.24 11.01 -16.70
CA ASP A 71 -8.96 12.15 -17.27
C ASP A 71 -7.97 13.05 -18.00
N ASP A 72 -8.38 13.54 -19.17
CA ASP A 72 -7.55 14.38 -20.04
C ASP A 72 -7.50 15.85 -19.57
N ASP A 73 -8.47 16.30 -18.78
CA ASP A 73 -8.63 17.66 -18.26
C ASP A 73 -8.28 17.78 -16.76
N MET A 74 -8.15 16.67 -16.04
CA MET A 74 -7.88 16.57 -14.60
C MET A 74 -6.61 15.77 -14.29
N ASP A 75 -6.20 15.79 -13.02
CA ASP A 75 -5.07 14.99 -12.54
C ASP A 75 -5.37 13.48 -12.73
N THR A 76 -4.46 12.77 -13.43
CA THR A 76 -4.51 11.31 -13.60
C THR A 76 -3.76 10.63 -12.46
N PHE A 77 -4.37 9.60 -11.87
CA PHE A 77 -3.82 8.83 -10.75
C PHE A 77 -3.83 7.34 -11.04
N ALA A 78 -2.73 6.68 -10.68
CA ALA A 78 -2.56 5.24 -10.76
C ALA A 78 -1.79 4.73 -9.55
N VAL A 79 -1.82 3.43 -9.28
CA VAL A 79 -1.10 2.80 -8.16
C VAL A 79 -0.04 1.87 -8.72
N ALA A 80 1.21 2.09 -8.33
CA ALA A 80 2.28 1.14 -8.60
C ALA A 80 2.22 0.02 -7.55
N PRO A 81 2.11 -1.26 -7.96
CA PRO A 81 2.17 -2.38 -7.02
C PRO A 81 3.46 -2.33 -6.21
N TYR A 82 3.33 -2.29 -4.89
CA TYR A 82 4.48 -2.32 -3.99
C TYR A 82 4.06 -2.94 -2.67
N PRO A 83 4.36 -4.23 -2.41
CA PRO A 83 3.88 -4.90 -1.20
C PRO A 83 4.51 -4.31 0.05
N GLY A 84 5.71 -3.72 -0.05
CA GLY A 84 6.37 -2.99 1.03
C GLY A 84 5.82 -1.58 1.29
N ALA A 85 4.76 -1.16 0.58
CA ALA A 85 4.14 0.13 0.80
C ALA A 85 3.50 0.20 2.19
N LEU A 86 3.38 1.44 2.70
CA LEU A 86 2.92 1.80 4.04
C LEU A 86 3.92 1.42 5.13
N SER A 87 4.71 2.41 5.53
CA SER A 87 5.74 2.27 6.54
C SER A 87 5.11 2.09 7.91
N THR A 88 5.48 1.00 8.58
CA THR A 88 4.96 0.65 9.90
C THR A 88 5.89 1.12 11.01
N GLU A 89 5.30 1.48 12.15
CA GLU A 89 6.03 1.42 13.42
C GLU A 89 6.24 -0.07 13.76
N GLU A 90 7.49 -0.46 13.99
CA GLU A 90 7.84 -1.81 14.42
C GLU A 90 7.07 -2.18 15.68
N LEU A 91 6.70 -3.46 15.80
CA LEU A 91 6.17 -3.96 17.05
C LEU A 91 7.08 -3.53 18.22
N LEU A 92 6.50 -2.97 19.29
CA LEU A 92 7.21 -2.55 20.51
C LEU A 92 7.89 -3.72 21.29
N LEU A 93 8.13 -4.85 20.62
CA LEU A 93 8.81 -6.04 21.10
C LEU A 93 10.31 -5.82 21.29
N SER A 94 10.88 -4.79 20.68
CA SER A 94 12.31 -4.48 20.77
C SER A 94 12.70 -3.71 22.04
N ARG A 95 11.76 -3.04 22.73
CA ARG A 95 12.09 -2.15 23.87
C ARG A 95 11.98 -2.77 25.27
N ARG A 96 11.57 -4.04 25.39
CA ARG A 96 11.59 -4.81 26.65
C ARG A 96 12.57 -5.98 26.61
N ARG A 97 13.79 -5.80 26.09
CA ARG A 97 14.91 -6.70 26.41
C ARG A 97 15.42 -6.41 27.83
N SER A 98 14.60 -6.71 28.84
CA SER A 98 15.00 -6.83 30.24
C SER A 98 13.86 -7.40 31.09
N SER A 99 13.33 -8.55 30.71
CA SER A 99 12.71 -9.50 31.64
C SER A 99 12.63 -10.89 30.99
N PRO A 100 13.28 -11.91 31.54
CA PRO A 100 13.10 -13.27 31.05
C PRO A 100 11.78 -13.84 31.60
N GLN A 101 11.09 -14.65 30.79
CA GLN A 101 9.92 -15.48 31.14
C GLN A 101 8.51 -14.90 30.88
N VAL A 102 8.23 -14.44 29.65
CA VAL A 102 6.88 -14.56 29.08
C VAL A 102 7.00 -15.39 27.80
N MET A 103 6.18 -16.44 27.67
CA MET A 103 6.19 -17.40 26.57
C MET A 103 6.29 -16.70 25.20
N LEU A 104 7.32 -17.09 24.46
CA LEU A 104 7.78 -16.48 23.21
C LEU A 104 7.00 -16.95 21.97
N GLU A 105 5.82 -17.55 22.13
CA GLU A 105 5.17 -18.35 21.08
C GLU A 105 4.16 -17.58 20.20
N ASN A 106 3.88 -16.30 20.49
CA ASN A 106 2.86 -15.52 19.77
C ASN A 106 3.37 -14.16 19.26
N LEU A 107 4.67 -14.05 18.97
CA LEU A 107 5.29 -12.78 18.56
C LEU A 107 5.51 -12.64 17.05
N ASP A 108 5.08 -13.61 16.25
CA ASP A 108 5.29 -13.57 14.81
C ASP A 108 4.45 -12.44 14.19
N PRO A 109 5.08 -11.45 13.53
CA PRO A 109 4.37 -10.40 12.82
C PRO A 109 3.50 -11.00 11.71
N HIS A 110 2.33 -10.40 11.47
CA HIS A 110 1.49 -10.80 10.36
C HIS A 110 2.23 -10.49 9.05
N PRO A 111 2.47 -11.48 8.18
CA PRO A 111 3.37 -11.33 7.03
C PRO A 111 2.85 -10.42 5.91
N SER A 112 1.65 -9.85 6.04
CA SER A 112 0.93 -9.21 4.93
C SER A 112 -0.09 -8.13 5.32
N LEU A 113 -0.56 -8.12 6.56
CA LEU A 113 -1.62 -7.22 6.99
C LEU A 113 -1.04 -6.26 8.01
N VAL A 114 -1.52 -5.02 7.95
CA VAL A 114 -1.05 -3.91 8.77
C VAL A 114 -2.21 -3.39 9.58
N SER A 115 -1.98 -3.08 10.85
CA SER A 115 -2.99 -2.42 11.68
C SER A 115 -2.97 -0.92 11.41
N LEU A 116 -4.15 -0.32 11.23
CA LEU A 116 -4.28 1.13 11.24
C LEU A 116 -4.93 1.60 12.53
N GLN A 117 -4.42 2.70 13.04
CA GLN A 117 -4.86 3.29 14.30
C GLN A 117 -4.93 4.81 14.15
N ILE A 118 -5.90 5.43 14.82
CA ILE A 118 -5.87 6.88 15.02
C ILE A 118 -4.76 7.15 16.03
N GLY A 119 -3.70 7.80 15.58
CA GLY A 119 -2.60 8.24 16.41
C GLY A 119 -2.90 9.55 17.13
N ASP A 120 -2.15 9.78 18.20
CA ASP A 120 -2.10 11.11 18.81
C ASP A 120 -1.56 12.13 17.80
N ALA A 121 -2.19 13.30 17.75
CA ALA A 121 -1.71 14.38 16.90
C ALA A 121 -0.26 14.74 17.25
N PRO A 122 0.56 15.13 16.26
CA PRO A 122 1.91 15.60 16.55
C PRO A 122 1.81 16.85 17.43
N SER A 123 1.88 16.68 18.74
CA SER A 123 1.90 17.80 19.67
C SER A 123 3.28 18.44 19.57
N ILE A 124 3.33 19.64 19.01
CA ILE A 124 4.51 20.53 19.10
C ILE A 124 4.72 21.01 20.56
N TYR A 125 3.87 20.60 21.50
CA TYR A 125 3.91 20.97 22.92
C TYR A 125 3.88 19.74 23.85
N PRO A 126 4.49 19.82 25.05
CA PRO A 126 4.51 18.69 25.98
C PRO A 126 3.12 18.44 26.57
N ILE A 127 2.69 17.19 26.37
CA ILE A 127 1.69 16.36 27.08
C ILE A 127 0.97 17.04 28.25
N PHE A 128 -0.34 17.27 28.07
CA PHE A 128 -1.33 16.96 29.09
C PHE A 128 -2.18 15.81 28.57
N GLU A 129 -2.33 14.76 29.39
CA GLU A 129 -3.17 13.60 29.10
C GLU A 129 -4.59 14.06 28.77
N THR A 130 -5.06 13.76 27.55
CA THR A 130 -6.47 13.88 27.19
C THR A 130 -6.95 12.59 26.55
N PRO A 131 -8.22 12.20 26.80
CA PRO A 131 -8.71 10.86 26.54
C PRO A 131 -8.79 10.58 25.04
N THR A 132 -8.64 9.29 24.70
CA THR A 132 -8.75 8.70 23.36
C THR A 132 -9.86 9.36 22.54
N ILE A 133 -9.48 10.29 21.66
CA ILE A 133 -10.43 10.94 20.76
C ILE A 133 -10.70 9.95 19.65
N VAL A 134 -11.87 9.30 19.70
CA VAL A 134 -12.46 8.71 18.50
C VAL A 134 -12.74 9.89 17.58
N VAL A 135 -11.86 10.18 16.63
CA VAL A 135 -12.14 11.20 15.62
C VAL A 135 -13.01 10.53 14.58
N PRO A 136 -14.33 10.85 14.50
CA PRO A 136 -15.14 10.34 13.42
C PRO A 136 -14.63 10.95 12.11
N SER A 137 -14.60 10.15 11.06
CA SER A 137 -14.50 10.68 9.70
C SER A 137 -15.61 11.71 9.45
N VAL A 138 -15.47 12.56 8.44
CA VAL A 138 -16.53 13.50 8.03
C VAL A 138 -17.87 12.78 7.75
N SER A 139 -17.84 11.48 7.42
CA SER A 139 -19.00 10.61 7.20
C SER A 139 -19.42 9.74 8.40
N GLY A 140 -18.66 9.71 9.49
CA GLY A 140 -18.87 8.78 10.61
C GLY A 140 -18.46 7.32 10.31
N GLN A 141 -17.90 7.03 9.14
CA GLN A 141 -17.30 5.72 8.85
C GLN A 141 -16.02 5.51 9.68
N PRO A 142 -15.86 4.34 10.31
CA PRO A 142 -14.66 4.03 11.08
C PRO A 142 -13.47 3.80 10.13
N LEU A 143 -12.28 4.18 10.60
CA LEU A 143 -11.02 3.77 9.96
C LEU A 143 -10.93 2.23 9.97
N PRO A 144 -10.51 1.58 8.88
CA PRO A 144 -10.36 0.13 8.86
C PRO A 144 -9.25 -0.29 9.83
N SER A 145 -9.50 -1.29 10.68
CA SER A 145 -8.56 -1.69 11.74
C SER A 145 -7.38 -2.53 11.24
N LEU A 146 -7.59 -3.26 10.15
CA LEU A 146 -6.62 -4.17 9.55
C LEU A 146 -6.73 -4.05 8.03
N VAL A 147 -5.59 -3.84 7.37
CA VAL A 147 -5.57 -3.58 5.94
C VAL A 147 -4.49 -4.39 5.23
N LEU A 148 -4.74 -4.69 3.96
CA LEU A 148 -3.75 -5.19 3.01
C LEU A 148 -3.19 -4.00 2.19
N PRO A 149 -1.91 -3.65 2.33
CA PRO A 149 -1.26 -2.69 1.44
C PRO A 149 -1.11 -3.26 0.02
N VAL A 150 -1.49 -2.48 -0.99
CA VAL A 150 -1.41 -2.85 -2.41
C VAL A 150 -0.24 -2.16 -3.08
N GLY A 151 -0.08 -0.85 -2.85
CA GLY A 151 0.97 -0.10 -3.52
C GLY A 151 0.88 1.40 -3.35
N GLN A 152 1.86 2.10 -3.91
CA GLN A 152 2.00 3.54 -3.78
C GLN A 152 1.18 4.26 -4.85
N LEU A 153 0.43 5.27 -4.44
CA LEU A 153 -0.28 6.17 -5.35
C LEU A 153 0.72 7.03 -6.09
N GLN A 154 0.57 7.08 -7.41
CA GLN A 154 1.34 7.91 -8.31
C GLN A 154 0.43 8.89 -9.03
N LYS A 155 0.95 10.10 -9.24
CA LYS A 155 0.30 11.14 -10.03
C LYS A 155 1.03 11.30 -11.36
N LYS A 156 0.28 11.34 -12.46
CA LYS A 156 0.85 11.64 -13.78
C LYS A 156 1.38 13.08 -13.78
N SER A 157 2.58 13.27 -14.31
CA SER A 157 3.19 14.60 -14.40
C SER A 157 2.42 15.51 -15.38
N ASP A 158 2.19 16.75 -14.97
CA ASP A 158 1.56 17.82 -15.77
C ASP A 158 2.36 18.18 -17.05
N ALA A 159 3.57 17.63 -17.24
CA ALA A 159 4.35 17.83 -18.45
C ALA A 159 3.63 17.22 -19.67
N LYS A 160 3.11 18.08 -20.55
CA LYS A 160 2.25 17.82 -21.73
C LYS A 160 2.63 16.66 -22.69
N LYS A 161 3.79 16.03 -22.54
CA LYS A 161 4.27 14.91 -23.36
C LYS A 161 4.84 13.75 -22.55
N SER A 162 4.74 13.79 -21.22
CA SER A 162 5.36 12.78 -20.38
C SER A 162 4.32 11.74 -19.96
N ASN A 163 4.65 10.46 -20.17
CA ASN A 163 3.97 9.34 -19.52
C ASN A 163 4.64 9.04 -18.17
N VAL A 164 5.19 10.07 -17.53
CA VAL A 164 5.93 9.95 -16.28
C VAL A 164 4.95 10.07 -15.14
N TYR A 165 5.01 9.09 -14.24
CA TYR A 165 4.27 9.06 -12.99
C TYR A 165 5.24 9.39 -11.86
N LEU A 166 4.81 10.25 -10.94
CA LEU A 166 5.54 10.65 -9.75
C LEU A 166 4.88 10.04 -8.53
N ASP A 167 5.67 9.46 -7.66
CA ASP A 167 5.21 8.90 -6.39
C ASP A 167 4.62 9.99 -5.48
N THR A 168 3.63 9.59 -4.70
CA THR A 168 3.04 10.40 -3.63
C THR A 168 3.15 9.63 -2.32
N ASP A 169 2.96 10.32 -1.20
CA ASP A 169 2.99 9.66 0.12
C ASP A 169 1.69 8.90 0.43
N TYR A 170 0.75 8.79 -0.52
CA TYR A 170 -0.44 7.97 -0.31
C TYR A 170 -0.21 6.53 -0.73
N VAL A 171 -0.72 5.62 0.09
CA VAL A 171 -0.70 4.18 -0.15
C VAL A 171 -2.13 3.70 -0.33
N LEU A 172 -2.36 2.91 -1.37
CA LEU A 172 -3.61 2.19 -1.56
C LEU A 172 -3.63 0.96 -0.67
N VAL A 173 -4.70 0.83 0.11
CA VAL A 173 -4.92 -0.31 1.01
C VAL A 173 -6.34 -0.83 0.87
N ILE A 174 -6.54 -2.10 1.22
CA ILE A 174 -7.84 -2.77 1.21
C ILE A 174 -8.19 -3.15 2.65
N ASP A 175 -9.41 -2.81 3.08
CA ASP A 175 -9.94 -3.25 4.38
C ASP A 175 -10.09 -4.78 4.39
N ALA A 176 -9.34 -5.45 5.26
CA ALA A 176 -9.33 -6.90 5.34
C ALA A 176 -10.53 -7.47 6.13
N VAL A 177 -11.16 -6.67 7.00
CA VAL A 177 -12.12 -7.16 8.00
C VAL A 177 -13.56 -6.99 7.51
N THR A 178 -13.86 -5.86 6.87
CA THR A 178 -15.21 -5.59 6.38
C THR A 178 -15.53 -6.49 5.18
N ALA A 179 -16.72 -7.11 5.17
CA ALA A 179 -17.10 -8.12 4.18
C ALA A 179 -16.99 -7.70 2.70
N GLU A 180 -17.24 -6.42 2.41
CA GLU A 180 -17.15 -5.87 1.05
C GLU A 180 -15.73 -5.45 0.65
N HIS A 181 -14.78 -5.48 1.60
CA HIS A 181 -13.39 -5.07 1.41
C HIS A 181 -13.23 -3.68 0.75
N PRO A 182 -13.77 -2.61 1.37
CA PRO A 182 -13.64 -1.26 0.83
C PRO A 182 -12.18 -0.87 0.61
N VAL A 183 -11.97 -0.05 -0.42
CA VAL A 183 -10.63 0.38 -0.86
C VAL A 183 -10.36 1.79 -0.33
N TRP A 184 -9.19 1.97 0.26
CA TRP A 184 -8.80 3.20 0.93
C TRP A 184 -7.47 3.72 0.40
N LEU A 185 -7.31 5.04 0.45
CA LEU A 185 -5.99 5.68 0.44
C LEU A 185 -5.62 6.09 1.85
N VAL A 186 -4.39 5.82 2.26
CA VAL A 186 -3.83 6.19 3.56
C VAL A 186 -2.55 6.97 3.33
N TYR A 187 -2.40 8.11 3.99
CA TYR A 187 -1.16 8.89 3.97
C TYR A 187 -0.10 8.17 4.82
N ASP A 188 1.03 7.81 4.20
CA ASP A 188 2.18 7.31 4.94
C ASP A 188 2.84 8.49 5.66
N ARG A 189 2.60 8.59 6.97
CA ARG A 189 3.21 9.62 7.82
C ARG A 189 4.64 9.29 8.23
N ASN A 190 5.17 8.14 7.84
CA ASN A 190 6.48 7.67 8.25
C ASN A 190 7.29 7.07 7.08
N PRO A 191 7.30 7.68 5.88
CA PRO A 191 7.94 7.10 4.70
C PRO A 191 9.44 6.90 4.93
N LEU A 192 9.99 5.97 4.17
CA LEU A 192 11.44 5.81 4.03
C LEU A 192 11.97 6.90 3.09
N ASP A 193 13.00 7.62 3.52
CA ASP A 193 13.74 8.52 2.66
C ASP A 193 14.64 7.74 1.68
N ASP A 194 15.35 8.46 0.79
CA ASP A 194 16.26 7.88 -0.19
C ASP A 194 17.39 7.02 0.44
N MET A 195 17.67 7.23 1.73
CA MET A 195 18.67 6.51 2.51
C MET A 195 18.07 5.33 3.29
N GLY A 196 16.75 5.14 3.22
CA GLY A 196 16.02 4.11 3.96
C GLY A 196 15.76 4.47 5.42
N GLU A 197 15.91 5.73 5.80
CA GLU A 197 15.60 6.22 7.14
C GLU A 197 14.15 6.69 7.21
N ARG A 198 13.50 6.48 8.36
CA ARG A 198 12.10 6.88 8.57
C ARG A 198 12.01 8.37 8.86
N GLU A 199 11.25 9.10 8.05
CA GLU A 199 10.93 10.51 8.29
C GLU A 199 9.47 10.69 8.69
N ARG A 200 9.20 11.36 9.81
CA ARG A 200 7.82 11.67 10.21
C ARG A 200 7.32 12.90 9.47
N VAL A 201 6.30 12.72 8.62
CA VAL A 201 5.76 13.78 7.76
C VAL A 201 4.35 14.20 8.19
N ASN A 202 4.06 15.50 8.11
CA ASN A 202 2.71 16.04 8.31
C ASN A 202 2.05 16.40 6.96
N PRO A 203 0.94 15.75 6.56
CA PRO A 203 0.28 16.00 5.27
C PRO A 203 -0.11 17.46 5.04
N ASP A 204 -0.42 18.22 6.09
CA ASP A 204 -0.79 19.64 6.00
C ASP A 204 0.38 20.55 5.59
N GLN A 205 1.62 20.07 5.73
CA GLN A 205 2.84 20.81 5.38
C GLN A 205 3.38 20.41 4.00
N GLN A 206 2.76 19.42 3.36
CA GLN A 206 3.18 18.88 2.08
C GLN A 206 2.41 19.50 0.91
N PRO A 207 3.00 19.49 -0.30
CA PRO A 207 2.29 19.91 -1.51
C PRO A 207 0.95 19.18 -1.67
N LEU A 208 -0.05 19.89 -2.20
CA LEU A 208 -1.37 19.30 -2.44
C LEU A 208 -1.29 18.25 -3.55
N VAL A 209 -1.65 17.01 -3.21
CA VAL A 209 -1.75 15.92 -4.18
C VAL A 209 -3.03 16.08 -5.01
N PHE A 210 -4.16 16.30 -4.33
CA PHE A 210 -5.50 16.41 -4.91
C PHE A 210 -5.97 17.88 -4.97
N LYS A 211 -5.64 18.58 -6.05
CA LYS A 211 -5.93 20.02 -6.21
C LYS A 211 -7.44 20.34 -6.06
N GLY A 212 -8.32 19.47 -6.54
CA GLY A 212 -9.79 19.64 -6.48
C GLY A 212 -10.42 19.52 -5.08
N VAL A 213 -9.66 19.06 -4.09
CA VAL A 213 -10.13 18.87 -2.69
C VAL A 213 -9.65 20.01 -1.78
N GLY A 214 -8.52 20.64 -2.12
CA GLY A 214 -8.01 21.84 -1.42
C GLY A 214 -7.21 21.58 -0.14
N LYS A 215 -7.14 20.32 0.33
CA LYS A 215 -6.26 19.88 1.42
C LYS A 215 -5.89 18.41 1.28
N ASN A 216 -4.77 18.01 1.89
CA ASN A 216 -4.44 16.61 2.09
C ASN A 216 -5.29 16.02 3.24
N PHE A 217 -5.32 14.70 3.32
CA PHE A 217 -6.05 13.93 4.33
C PHE A 217 -5.20 12.73 4.76
N ASP A 218 -5.53 12.13 5.88
CA ASP A 218 -4.85 10.98 6.44
C ASP A 218 -5.36 9.66 5.89
N ALA A 219 -6.68 9.54 5.75
CA ALA A 219 -7.28 8.36 5.17
C ALA A 219 -8.59 8.72 4.46
N VAL A 220 -8.92 8.00 3.40
CA VAL A 220 -10.18 8.16 2.69
C VAL A 220 -10.58 6.82 2.08
N GLN A 221 -11.86 6.51 2.14
CA GLN A 221 -12.43 5.44 1.35
C GLN A 221 -12.71 5.93 -0.07
N ILE A 222 -12.08 5.33 -1.07
CA ILE A 222 -12.27 5.71 -2.48
C ILE A 222 -13.28 4.81 -3.20
N PHE A 223 -13.40 3.54 -2.78
CA PHE A 223 -14.40 2.61 -3.31
C PHE A 223 -15.14 1.88 -2.17
N PRO A 224 -16.44 1.59 -2.33
CA PRO A 224 -17.22 0.83 -1.35
C PRO A 224 -16.82 -0.64 -1.25
N SER A 225 -16.21 -1.20 -2.30
CA SER A 225 -15.78 -2.59 -2.35
C SER A 225 -14.72 -2.81 -3.42
N ILE A 226 -14.03 -3.96 -3.37
CA ILE A 226 -13.16 -4.42 -4.47
C ILE A 226 -13.98 -4.56 -5.76
N GLN A 227 -15.21 -5.10 -5.68
CA GLN A 227 -16.07 -5.22 -6.87
C GLN A 227 -16.39 -3.85 -7.48
N GLY A 228 -16.71 -2.86 -6.65
CA GLY A 228 -16.94 -1.49 -7.11
C GLY A 228 -15.70 -0.87 -7.77
N TRP A 229 -14.51 -1.23 -7.30
CA TRP A 229 -13.26 -0.85 -7.96
C TRP A 229 -13.12 -1.53 -9.33
N ILE A 230 -13.33 -2.85 -9.42
CA ILE A 230 -13.31 -3.61 -10.69
C ILE A 230 -14.28 -3.02 -11.71
N ASP A 231 -15.51 -2.71 -11.29
CA ASP A 231 -16.56 -2.16 -12.15
C ASP A 231 -16.17 -0.78 -12.72
N SER A 232 -15.38 -0.01 -11.97
CA SER A 232 -14.88 1.32 -12.36
C SER A 232 -13.56 1.29 -13.13
N TYR A 233 -12.87 0.16 -13.18
CA TYR A 233 -11.44 0.04 -13.49
C TYR A 233 -11.04 0.57 -14.89
N GLU A 234 -11.96 0.55 -15.85
CA GLU A 234 -11.73 1.03 -17.24
C GLU A 234 -12.33 2.41 -17.51
N ASN A 235 -13.11 2.96 -16.58
CA ASN A 235 -13.74 4.27 -16.73
C ASN A 235 -13.99 4.93 -15.36
N PRO A 236 -12.93 5.23 -14.60
CA PRO A 236 -13.09 5.86 -13.30
C PRO A 236 -13.56 7.31 -13.45
N ASP A 237 -14.72 7.65 -12.87
CA ASP A 237 -15.23 9.04 -12.87
C ASP A 237 -14.44 9.89 -11.85
N PRO A 238 -13.68 10.91 -12.30
CA PRO A 238 -12.90 11.77 -11.41
C PRO A 238 -13.76 12.52 -10.39
N LYS A 239 -15.03 12.81 -10.73
CA LYS A 239 -15.95 13.46 -9.79
C LYS A 239 -16.32 12.52 -8.65
N VAL A 240 -16.59 11.26 -8.95
CA VAL A 240 -16.87 10.24 -7.93
C VAL A 240 -15.69 10.12 -6.97
N PHE A 241 -14.46 10.11 -7.51
CA PHE A 241 -13.25 10.07 -6.71
C PHE A 241 -13.11 11.31 -5.80
N GLN A 242 -13.29 12.52 -6.33
CA GLN A 242 -13.23 13.76 -5.53
C GLN A 242 -14.36 13.84 -4.48
N ASP A 243 -15.56 13.41 -4.83
CA ASP A 243 -16.72 13.42 -3.93
C ASP A 243 -16.55 12.41 -2.80
N ALA A 244 -15.96 11.24 -3.08
CA ALA A 244 -15.55 10.29 -2.06
C ALA A 244 -14.60 10.94 -1.05
N ILE A 245 -13.56 11.64 -1.52
CA ILE A 245 -12.64 12.38 -0.65
C ILE A 245 -13.33 13.40 0.22
N LYS A 246 -14.19 14.24 -0.37
CA LYS A 246 -14.93 15.26 0.38
C LYS A 246 -15.87 14.65 1.42
N LYS A 247 -16.42 13.47 1.15
CA LYS A 247 -17.40 12.79 2.00
C LYS A 247 -16.73 12.00 3.14
N THR A 248 -15.70 11.22 2.85
CA THR A 248 -15.16 10.21 3.77
C THR A 248 -13.77 10.53 4.27
N GLY A 249 -13.19 11.67 3.86
CA GLY A 249 -11.85 12.08 4.27
C GLY A 249 -11.71 12.18 5.79
N ILE A 250 -10.70 11.49 6.32
CA ILE A 250 -10.23 11.55 7.70
C ILE A 250 -9.00 12.45 7.70
N ILE A 251 -8.99 13.47 8.56
CA ILE A 251 -7.85 14.39 8.76
C ILE A 251 -7.18 14.19 10.13
N ALA A 252 -7.58 13.13 10.84
CA ALA A 252 -6.95 12.73 12.08
C ALA A 252 -5.69 11.93 11.77
N PRO A 253 -4.60 12.12 12.52
CA PRO A 253 -3.36 11.40 12.28
C PRO A 253 -3.56 9.90 12.28
N VAL A 254 -3.38 9.26 11.13
CA VAL A 254 -3.43 7.80 11.00
C VAL A 254 -2.01 7.26 11.11
N LYS A 255 -1.87 6.16 11.85
CA LYS A 255 -0.60 5.44 12.01
C LYS A 255 -0.77 4.00 11.58
N ALA A 256 0.25 3.49 10.89
CA ALA A 256 0.39 2.10 10.54
C ALA A 256 1.30 1.41 11.56
N ALA A 257 0.85 0.27 12.08
CA ALA A 257 1.60 -0.53 13.03
C ALA A 257 1.63 -1.98 12.57
N GLU A 258 2.77 -2.62 12.78
CA GLU A 258 2.84 -4.08 12.70
C GLU A 258 1.91 -4.71 13.75
N LEU A 259 1.39 -5.89 13.42
CA LEU A 259 0.46 -6.65 14.26
C LEU A 259 0.92 -8.11 14.30
N THR A 260 0.67 -8.82 15.39
CA THR A 260 0.95 -10.27 15.43
C THR A 260 -0.12 -11.05 14.67
N LEU A 261 0.23 -12.25 14.19
CA LEU A 261 -0.74 -13.16 13.56
C LEU A 261 -1.91 -13.50 14.50
N ALA A 262 -1.63 -13.67 15.79
CA ALA A 262 -2.64 -13.97 16.80
C ALA A 262 -3.61 -12.79 17.04
N ASP A 263 -3.11 -11.55 17.01
CA ASP A 263 -3.96 -10.38 17.18
C ASP A 263 -4.79 -10.09 15.91
N ALA A 264 -4.24 -10.35 14.73
CA ALA A 264 -4.99 -10.30 13.48
C ALA A 264 -6.19 -11.26 13.50
N ALA A 265 -5.97 -12.52 13.93
CA ALA A 265 -7.03 -13.52 14.05
C ALA A 265 -8.20 -13.05 14.95
N LYS A 266 -7.92 -12.31 16.03
CA LYS A 266 -8.96 -11.77 16.91
C LYS A 266 -9.84 -10.71 16.24
N LEU A 267 -9.30 -9.98 15.24
CA LEU A 267 -10.05 -8.96 14.52
C LEU A 267 -11.03 -9.55 13.51
N PHE A 268 -10.74 -10.74 12.97
CA PHE A 268 -11.65 -11.48 12.09
C PHE A 268 -12.83 -12.16 12.81
N LEU A 269 -12.80 -12.24 14.15
CA LEU A 269 -13.83 -12.89 14.97
C LEU A 269 -14.87 -11.93 15.55
N LYS A 270 -14.77 -10.63 15.25
CA LYS A 270 -15.69 -9.59 15.72
C LYS A 270 -16.86 -9.42 14.76
#